data_AF-W7K267-F1
#
_entry.id   AF-W7K267-F1
#
_cell.length_a   1.000
_cell.length_b   1.000
_cell.length_c   1.000
_cell.angle_alpha   90.00
_cell.angle_beta   90.00
_cell.angle_gamma   90.00
#
_symmetry.space_group_name_H-M   'P 1'
#
loop_
_entity.id
_entity.type
_entity.pdbx_description
1 polymer ?
#
loop_
_entity_poly.entity_id
_entity_poly.type
_entity_poly.pdbx_seq_one_letter_code
_entity_poly.pdbx_strand_id
1 'polypeptide(L)'
;MQQFHDRTTQRFQEYDDHMIKNRQICKDKCDKEIQKIILKDKIEKELNEKFSALHTDIQSDAIPTCICEKSLADKVEKGCLRCAQNLGGIVAPSSGVLAGIAEGALSVWKPAAITAAKAAALTEATKAATNAGMEAVSLKIEELILRWGTEAFVLRKVFTPSNYKCGAALLENAGKLLGETCKIVPRKSSSAFCNTVINYPGPSNIEGFGKIGSVAYEAAFTSQKGTLEATKVGAVEATYGGCQTAIIASIVAIVVIVLIMVIIYLILRYRRKKKMKKKLQYIKLLEE
;
A
#
# COMPACT_ATOMS: atom_id res chain seq x y z
N MET A 1 -7.56 80.24 -6.22
CA MET A 1 -8.45 79.17 -6.72
C MET A 1 -7.77 78.20 -7.67
N GLN A 2 -6.94 78.64 -8.63
CA GLN A 2 -6.24 77.74 -9.58
C GLN A 2 -5.39 76.64 -8.92
N GLN A 3 -4.62 76.98 -7.89
CA GLN A 3 -3.73 76.02 -7.19
C GLN A 3 -4.45 74.83 -6.53
N PHE A 4 -5.72 75.01 -6.15
CA PHE A 4 -6.53 73.93 -5.56
C PHE A 4 -7.05 72.99 -6.66
N HIS A 5 -7.41 73.56 -7.81
CA HIS A 5 -7.90 72.80 -8.95
C HIS A 5 -6.80 71.90 -9.53
N ASP A 6 -5.59 72.43 -9.71
CA ASP A 6 -4.44 71.69 -10.22
C ASP A 6 -4.06 70.51 -9.31
N ARG A 7 -4.09 70.71 -7.98
CA ARG A 7 -3.84 69.64 -7.00
C ARG A 7 -4.90 68.54 -7.00
N THR A 8 -6.17 68.90 -7.22
CA THR A 8 -7.23 67.88 -7.36
C THR A 8 -7.10 67.10 -8.66
N THR A 9 -6.81 67.77 -9.78
CA THR A 9 -6.63 67.14 -11.10
C THR A 9 -5.47 66.14 -11.08
N GLN A 10 -4.36 66.50 -10.43
CA GLN A 10 -3.20 65.62 -10.31
C GLN A 10 -3.49 64.34 -9.50
N ARG A 11 -4.27 64.43 -8.42
CA ARG A 11 -4.69 63.23 -7.66
C ARG A 11 -5.66 62.34 -8.42
N PHE A 12 -6.52 62.90 -9.25
CA PHE A 12 -7.42 62.10 -10.09
C PHE A 12 -6.64 61.33 -11.15
N GLN A 13 -5.63 61.95 -11.77
CA GLN A 13 -4.74 61.27 -12.71
C GLN A 13 -3.94 60.14 -12.02
N GLU A 14 -3.37 60.39 -10.84
CA GLU A 14 -2.65 59.36 -10.07
C GLU A 14 -3.57 58.19 -9.64
N TYR A 15 -4.83 58.46 -9.31
CA TYR A 15 -5.80 57.43 -8.96
C TYR A 15 -6.22 56.58 -10.17
N ASP A 16 -6.42 57.21 -11.33
CA ASP A 16 -6.74 56.51 -12.58
C ASP A 16 -5.56 55.64 -13.06
N ASP A 17 -4.32 56.14 -12.97
CA ASP A 17 -3.12 55.38 -13.34
C ASP A 17 -2.92 54.16 -12.42
N HIS A 18 -3.13 54.31 -11.12
CA HIS A 18 -3.11 53.19 -10.18
C HIS A 18 -4.23 52.17 -10.47
N MET A 19 -5.41 52.65 -10.83
CA MET A 19 -6.54 51.79 -11.16
C MET A 19 -6.26 50.98 -12.45
N ILE A 20 -5.68 51.60 -13.47
CA ILE A 20 -5.31 50.97 -14.73
C ILE A 20 -4.22 49.91 -14.51
N LYS A 21 -3.17 50.24 -13.74
CA LYS A 21 -2.07 49.31 -13.41
C LYS A 21 -2.55 48.07 -12.67
N ASN A 22 -3.41 48.24 -11.66
CA ASN A 22 -3.98 47.12 -10.92
C ASN A 22 -4.89 46.25 -11.80
N ARG A 23 -5.59 46.86 -12.77
CA ARG A 23 -6.43 46.14 -13.72
C ARG A 23 -5.60 45.30 -14.71
N GLN A 24 -4.44 45.79 -15.15
CA GLN A 24 -3.50 45.02 -15.97
C GLN A 24 -2.95 43.80 -15.22
N ILE A 25 -2.50 43.97 -13.97
CA ILE A 25 -1.98 42.87 -13.13
C ILE A 25 -3.03 41.76 -12.95
N CYS A 26 -4.29 42.12 -12.73
CA CYS A 26 -5.38 41.15 -12.61
C CYS A 26 -5.69 40.42 -13.93
N LYS A 27 -5.59 41.10 -15.09
CA LYS A 27 -5.74 40.46 -16.40
C LYS A 27 -4.62 39.46 -16.67
N ASP A 28 -3.36 39.85 -16.46
CA ASP A 28 -2.21 38.97 -16.68
C ASP A 28 -2.27 37.72 -15.80
N LYS A 29 -2.72 37.87 -14.55
CA LYS A 29 -2.89 36.75 -13.62
C LYS A 29 -4.03 35.82 -14.06
N CYS A 30 -5.12 36.37 -14.56
CA CYS A 30 -6.25 35.59 -15.09
C CYS A 30 -5.85 34.82 -16.35
N ASP A 31 -5.18 35.48 -17.31
CA ASP A 31 -4.71 34.87 -18.56
C ASP A 31 -3.71 33.74 -18.29
N LYS A 32 -2.85 33.90 -17.28
CA LYS A 32 -1.91 32.85 -16.85
C LYS A 32 -2.60 31.62 -16.26
N GLU A 33 -3.65 31.81 -15.46
CA GLU A 33 -4.43 30.70 -14.91
C GLU A 33 -5.27 30.01 -15.99
N ILE A 34 -5.86 30.78 -16.92
CA ILE A 34 -6.62 30.25 -18.06
C ILE A 34 -5.71 29.41 -18.98
N GLN A 35 -4.50 29.91 -19.31
CA GLN A 35 -3.49 29.15 -20.07
C GLN A 35 -3.16 27.82 -19.38
N LYS A 36 -3.05 27.81 -18.05
CA LYS A 36 -2.74 26.62 -17.26
C LYS A 36 -3.90 25.61 -17.26
N ILE A 37 -5.14 26.09 -17.24
CA ILE A 37 -6.35 25.24 -17.34
C ILE A 37 -6.44 24.63 -18.74
N ILE A 38 -6.23 25.42 -19.80
CA ILE A 38 -6.25 24.92 -21.19
C ILE A 38 -5.18 23.85 -21.43
N LEU A 39 -3.96 24.06 -20.91
CA LEU A 39 -2.89 23.07 -20.98
C LEU A 39 -3.25 21.77 -20.26
N LYS A 40 -3.93 21.88 -19.12
CA LYS A 40 -4.37 20.72 -18.33
C LYS A 40 -5.46 19.92 -19.06
N ASP A 41 -6.48 20.60 -19.57
CA ASP A 41 -7.57 19.98 -20.34
C ASP A 41 -7.04 19.30 -21.60
N LYS A 42 -6.02 19.88 -22.26
CA LYS A 42 -5.41 19.28 -23.45
C LYS A 42 -4.69 17.96 -23.14
N ILE A 43 -3.96 17.90 -22.03
CA ILE A 43 -3.30 16.66 -21.57
C ILE A 43 -4.33 15.61 -21.16
N GLU A 44 -5.37 16.01 -20.42
CA GLU A 44 -6.44 15.08 -20.02
C GLU A 44 -7.18 14.51 -21.24
N LYS A 45 -7.46 15.33 -22.25
CA LYS A 45 -8.11 14.89 -23.49
C LYS A 45 -7.25 13.92 -24.29
N GLU A 46 -5.95 14.22 -24.48
CA GLU A 46 -5.02 13.31 -25.16
C GLU A 46 -4.86 11.98 -24.41
N LEU A 47 -4.86 12.01 -23.08
CA LEU A 47 -4.73 10.81 -22.26
C LEU A 47 -6.00 9.93 -22.37
N ASN A 48 -7.18 10.55 -22.39
CA ASN A 48 -8.45 9.83 -22.49
C ASN A 48 -8.69 9.23 -23.89
N GLU A 49 -8.27 9.93 -24.96
CA GLU A 49 -8.32 9.41 -26.32
C GLU A 49 -7.39 8.20 -26.50
N LYS A 50 -6.16 8.25 -25.96
CA LYS A 50 -5.23 7.11 -25.96
C LYS A 50 -5.75 5.92 -25.14
N PHE A 51 -6.43 6.19 -24.04
CA PHE A 51 -7.00 5.14 -23.20
C PHE A 51 -8.20 4.45 -23.86
N SER A 52 -9.00 5.22 -24.59
CA SER A 52 -10.17 4.70 -25.32
C SER A 52 -9.77 3.84 -26.53
N ALA A 53 -8.74 4.25 -27.28
CA ALA A 53 -8.19 3.46 -28.39
C ALA A 53 -7.59 2.12 -27.94
N LEU A 54 -7.04 2.05 -26.72
CA LEU A 54 -6.51 0.80 -26.16
C LEU A 54 -7.59 -0.21 -25.77
N HIS A 55 -8.84 0.22 -25.58
CA HIS A 55 -9.94 -0.63 -25.12
C HIS A 55 -10.66 -1.35 -26.27
N THR A 56 -10.57 -0.82 -27.50
CA THR A 56 -11.19 -1.41 -28.70
C THR A 56 -10.40 -2.56 -29.32
N ASP A 57 -9.13 -2.73 -28.99
CA ASP A 57 -8.27 -3.81 -29.52
C ASP A 57 -8.41 -5.16 -28.77
N ILE A 58 -9.34 -5.27 -27.81
CA ILE A 58 -9.56 -6.49 -26.99
C ILE A 58 -10.95 -7.08 -27.26
N GLN A 59 -11.40 -7.10 -28.52
CA GLN A 59 -12.45 -8.01 -28.95
C GLN A 59 -12.04 -8.73 -30.23
N SER A 60 -11.67 -10.02 -30.09
CA SER A 60 -11.75 -11.02 -31.15
C SER A 60 -11.47 -12.41 -30.55
N ASP A 61 -12.56 -13.12 -30.29
CA ASP A 61 -12.80 -14.53 -30.59
C ASP A 61 -11.58 -15.46 -30.84
N ALA A 62 -11.34 -16.37 -29.87
CA ALA A 62 -11.07 -17.80 -30.10
C ALA A 62 -10.75 -18.49 -28.76
N ILE A 63 -11.73 -19.17 -28.17
CA ILE A 63 -11.50 -20.16 -27.11
C ILE A 63 -11.83 -21.54 -27.68
N PRO A 64 -10.83 -22.42 -27.94
CA PRO A 64 -11.08 -23.84 -28.04
C PRO A 64 -10.90 -24.50 -26.67
N THR A 65 -11.94 -25.26 -26.33
CA THR A 65 -12.05 -26.40 -25.42
C THR A 65 -10.77 -27.06 -24.91
N CYS A 66 -10.69 -27.13 -23.57
CA CYS A 66 -10.05 -28.10 -22.68
C CYS A 66 -8.99 -29.06 -23.24
N ILE A 67 -7.79 -29.04 -22.62
CA ILE A 67 -7.09 -30.21 -22.05
C ILE A 67 -6.28 -29.71 -20.84
N CYS A 68 -6.52 -30.30 -19.68
CA CYS A 68 -5.81 -30.03 -18.43
C CYS A 68 -4.48 -30.79 -18.41
N GLU A 69 -3.35 -30.09 -18.40
CA GLU A 69 -2.16 -30.52 -17.64
C GLU A 69 -1.18 -29.36 -17.45
N LYS A 70 -0.65 -29.23 -16.22
CA LYS A 70 0.34 -28.23 -15.73
C LYS A 70 -0.16 -26.77 -15.53
N SER A 71 -1.13 -26.58 -14.64
CA SER A 71 -1.51 -25.26 -14.07
C SER A 71 -1.49 -25.43 -12.55
N LEU A 72 -0.59 -24.78 -11.79
CA LEU A 72 -0.97 -23.63 -10.95
C LEU A 72 0.24 -22.79 -10.47
N ALA A 73 1.49 -23.20 -10.71
CA ALA A 73 2.67 -22.48 -10.20
C ALA A 73 3.24 -21.45 -11.20
N ASP A 74 3.21 -21.73 -12.50
CA ASP A 74 3.87 -20.87 -13.51
C ASP A 74 3.00 -19.69 -14.01
N LYS A 75 1.70 -19.68 -13.66
CA LYS A 75 0.76 -18.59 -14.01
C LYS A 75 0.62 -17.51 -12.94
N VAL A 76 0.90 -17.83 -11.68
CA VAL A 76 0.79 -16.85 -10.58
C VAL A 76 1.94 -15.84 -10.64
N GLU A 77 3.09 -16.24 -11.18
CA GLU A 77 4.25 -15.35 -11.33
C GLU A 77 4.06 -14.31 -12.45
N LYS A 78 3.42 -14.68 -13.57
CA LYS A 78 3.05 -13.73 -14.65
C LYS A 78 1.82 -12.88 -14.35
N GLY A 79 0.91 -13.34 -13.49
CA GLY A 79 -0.25 -12.57 -13.03
C GLY A 79 0.12 -11.48 -12.02
N CYS A 80 1.08 -11.75 -11.13
CA CYS A 80 1.55 -10.79 -10.13
C CYS A 80 2.47 -9.70 -10.74
N LEU A 81 3.23 -10.03 -11.79
CA LEU A 81 4.04 -9.05 -12.53
C LEU A 81 3.18 -8.05 -13.31
N ARG A 82 2.01 -8.44 -13.81
CA ARG A 82 1.12 -7.51 -14.55
C ARG A 82 0.37 -6.53 -13.65
N CYS A 83 0.10 -6.89 -12.40
CA CYS A 83 -0.43 -5.94 -11.41
C CYS A 83 0.64 -4.99 -10.85
N ALA A 84 1.93 -5.37 -10.91
CA ALA A 84 3.05 -4.54 -10.49
C ALA A 84 3.52 -3.53 -11.57
N GLN A 85 3.18 -3.76 -12.85
CA GLN A 85 3.74 -2.97 -13.96
C GLN A 85 2.79 -1.93 -14.56
N ASN A 86 1.46 -2.04 -14.33
CA ASN A 86 0.48 -1.05 -14.80
C ASN A 86 -0.03 -0.07 -13.72
N LEU A 87 0.47 -0.21 -12.49
CA LEU A 87 0.37 0.82 -11.46
C LEU A 87 1.81 1.17 -11.13
N GLY A 88 2.23 2.38 -11.55
CA GLY A 88 3.62 2.85 -11.55
C GLY A 88 4.48 2.29 -10.42
N GLY A 89 5.62 1.72 -10.82
CA GLY A 89 6.55 1.07 -9.92
C GLY A 89 6.90 1.94 -8.71
N ILE A 90 6.62 1.40 -7.53
CA ILE A 90 7.29 1.79 -6.29
C ILE A 90 7.77 0.50 -5.64
N VAL A 91 8.93 0.05 -6.11
CA VAL A 91 9.86 -0.71 -5.26
C VAL A 91 10.55 0.34 -4.39
N ALA A 92 9.97 0.62 -3.23
CA ALA A 92 10.67 1.28 -2.14
C ALA A 92 10.07 0.83 -0.80
N PRO A 93 10.89 0.33 0.14
CA PRO A 93 10.44 0.12 1.50
C PRO A 93 10.14 1.50 2.11
N SER A 94 8.95 1.66 2.68
CA SER A 94 8.46 2.86 3.40
C SER A 94 8.29 4.17 2.59
N SER A 95 7.17 4.87 2.86
CA SER A 95 6.86 6.29 2.59
C SER A 95 6.35 6.79 1.21
N GLY A 96 5.93 5.96 0.25
CA GLY A 96 5.65 6.44 -1.13
C GLY A 96 4.21 6.57 -1.68
N VAL A 97 3.13 6.22 -0.96
CA VAL A 97 1.80 5.98 -1.60
C VAL A 97 0.84 7.19 -1.60
N LEU A 98 1.26 8.38 -1.16
CA LEU A 98 0.35 9.52 -0.92
C LEU A 98 0.33 10.58 -2.03
N ALA A 99 -0.09 10.24 -3.24
CA ALA A 99 -0.47 11.27 -4.21
C ALA A 99 -1.68 10.85 -5.06
N GLY A 100 -2.87 11.30 -4.64
CA GLY A 100 -4.04 11.44 -5.52
C GLY A 100 -5.08 10.34 -5.40
N ILE A 101 -5.91 10.38 -4.36
CA ILE A 101 -7.13 9.56 -4.30
C ILE A 101 -8.31 10.45 -3.89
N ALA A 102 -9.22 10.72 -4.82
CA ALA A 102 -10.50 11.38 -4.57
C ALA A 102 -11.39 10.52 -3.66
N GLU A 103 -12.35 11.12 -2.96
CA GLU A 103 -13.16 10.50 -1.89
C GLU A 103 -13.78 9.13 -2.24
N GLY A 104 -14.22 8.92 -3.50
CA GLY A 104 -14.74 7.63 -3.96
C GLY A 104 -13.70 6.51 -3.97
N ALA A 105 -12.46 6.82 -4.34
CA ALA A 105 -11.38 5.84 -4.39
C ALA A 105 -10.77 5.57 -2.99
N LEU A 106 -10.96 6.46 -2.01
CA LEU A 106 -10.51 6.25 -0.62
C LEU A 106 -11.28 5.12 0.08
N SER A 107 -12.58 5.00 -0.24
CA SER A 107 -13.47 3.96 0.30
C SER A 107 -13.13 2.54 -0.20
N VAL A 108 -12.63 2.44 -1.44
CA VAL A 108 -12.14 1.20 -2.05
C VAL A 108 -10.71 0.90 -1.62
N TRP A 109 -9.90 1.94 -1.39
CA TRP A 109 -8.50 1.80 -0.99
C TRP A 109 -8.34 1.16 0.38
N LYS A 110 -9.12 1.57 1.38
CA LYS A 110 -9.01 1.05 2.76
C LYS A 110 -9.10 -0.48 2.86
N PRO A 111 -10.15 -1.16 2.33
CA PRO A 111 -10.23 -2.62 2.41
C PRO A 111 -9.12 -3.31 1.61
N ALA A 112 -8.73 -2.78 0.45
CA ALA A 112 -7.61 -3.31 -0.33
C ALA A 112 -6.27 -3.21 0.43
N ALA A 113 -6.00 -2.06 1.05
CA ALA A 113 -4.81 -1.83 1.85
C ALA A 113 -4.76 -2.71 3.10
N ILE A 114 -5.89 -2.92 3.79
CA ILE A 114 -5.97 -3.86 4.94
C ILE A 114 -5.71 -5.29 4.48
N THR A 115 -6.24 -5.69 3.32
CA THR A 115 -6.03 -7.04 2.77
C THR A 115 -4.56 -7.26 2.43
N ALA A 116 -3.91 -6.28 1.78
CA ALA A 116 -2.48 -6.31 1.50
C ALA A 116 -1.63 -6.33 2.79
N ALA A 117 -2.00 -5.55 3.80
CA ALA A 117 -1.33 -5.53 5.10
C ALA A 117 -1.41 -6.88 5.82
N LYS A 118 -2.57 -7.55 5.82
CA LYS A 118 -2.74 -8.90 6.37
C LYS A 118 -1.91 -9.93 5.61
N ALA A 119 -1.88 -9.86 4.28
CA ALA A 119 -1.05 -10.75 3.46
C ALA A 119 0.45 -10.57 3.78
N ALA A 120 0.93 -9.33 3.90
CA ALA A 120 2.30 -9.04 4.28
C ALA A 120 2.63 -9.49 5.72
N ALA A 121 1.70 -9.33 6.67
CA ALA A 121 1.87 -9.84 8.03
C ALA A 121 1.97 -11.37 8.05
N LEU A 122 1.13 -12.07 7.28
CA LEU A 122 1.18 -13.53 7.16
C LEU A 122 2.49 -14.03 6.55
N THR A 123 3.00 -13.36 5.51
CA THR A 123 4.26 -13.77 4.88
C THR A 123 5.46 -13.57 5.81
N GLU A 124 5.51 -12.45 6.54
CA GLU A 124 6.54 -12.19 7.56
C GLU A 124 6.45 -13.21 8.71
N ALA A 125 5.26 -13.47 9.24
CA ALA A 125 5.04 -14.45 10.30
C ALA A 125 5.44 -15.87 9.86
N THR A 126 5.08 -16.27 8.63
CA THR A 126 5.43 -17.60 8.08
C THR A 126 6.94 -17.75 7.92
N LYS A 127 7.64 -16.70 7.46
CA LYS A 127 9.09 -16.70 7.31
C LYS A 127 9.78 -16.84 8.67
N ALA A 128 9.37 -16.06 9.66
CA ALA A 128 9.95 -16.13 10.99
C ALA A 128 9.68 -17.47 11.68
N ALA A 129 8.46 -17.99 11.57
CA ALA A 129 8.11 -19.31 12.07
C ALA A 129 8.91 -20.42 11.39
N THR A 130 9.18 -20.28 10.09
CA THR A 130 10.01 -21.22 9.34
C THR A 130 11.45 -21.24 9.84
N ASN A 131 12.02 -20.07 10.11
CA ASN A 131 13.35 -19.98 10.71
C ASN A 131 13.40 -20.64 12.09
N ALA A 132 12.43 -20.35 12.96
CA ALA A 132 12.36 -20.94 14.30
C ALA A 132 12.22 -22.47 14.27
N GLY A 133 11.39 -23.00 13.37
CA GLY A 133 11.23 -24.44 13.20
C GLY A 133 12.50 -25.12 12.69
N MET A 134 13.19 -24.51 11.73
CA MET A 134 14.48 -25.03 11.23
C MET A 134 15.58 -24.97 12.30
N GLU A 135 15.65 -23.89 13.07
CA GLU A 135 16.62 -23.72 14.14
C GLU A 135 16.45 -24.80 15.22
N ALA A 136 15.20 -25.10 15.60
CA ALA A 136 14.90 -26.16 16.57
C ALA A 136 15.37 -27.55 16.10
N VAL A 137 15.18 -27.85 14.81
CA VAL A 137 15.69 -29.10 14.21
C VAL A 137 17.21 -29.09 14.12
N SER A 138 17.80 -27.95 13.75
CA SER A 138 19.25 -27.77 13.66
C SER A 138 19.93 -28.04 15.00
N LEU A 139 19.40 -27.51 16.11
CA LEU A 139 19.94 -27.74 17.45
C LEU A 139 19.94 -29.23 17.83
N LYS A 140 18.89 -29.97 17.46
CA LYS A 140 18.80 -31.41 17.69
C LYS A 140 19.80 -32.21 16.86
N ILE A 141 20.05 -31.78 15.63
CA ILE A 141 21.09 -32.36 14.78
C ILE A 141 22.48 -32.05 15.33
N GLU A 142 22.74 -30.84 15.81
CA GLU A 142 24.02 -30.50 16.47
C GLU A 142 24.25 -31.34 17.73
N GLU A 143 23.19 -31.64 18.51
CA GLU A 143 23.26 -32.56 19.65
C GLU A 143 23.71 -33.96 19.22
N LEU A 144 23.23 -34.47 18.07
CA LEU A 144 23.70 -35.73 17.50
C LEU A 144 25.15 -35.64 17.01
N ILE A 145 25.55 -34.52 16.41
CA ILE A 145 26.92 -34.31 15.94
C ILE A 145 27.90 -34.31 17.10
N LEU A 146 27.57 -33.65 18.21
CA LEU A 146 28.38 -33.67 19.43
C LEU A 146 28.49 -35.08 20.03
N ARG A 147 27.45 -35.91 19.90
CA ARG A 147 27.43 -37.27 20.44
C ARG A 147 28.19 -38.28 19.58
N TRP A 148 28.08 -38.19 18.25
CA TRP A 148 28.52 -39.24 17.32
C TRP A 148 29.64 -38.78 16.36
N GLY A 149 30.02 -37.50 16.39
CA GLY A 149 31.12 -36.98 15.60
C GLY A 149 30.85 -36.99 14.10
N THR A 150 31.84 -37.44 13.33
CA THR A 150 31.85 -37.36 11.86
C THR A 150 30.71 -38.14 11.20
N GLU A 151 30.23 -39.24 11.81
CA GLU A 151 29.10 -40.02 11.29
C GLU A 151 27.79 -39.23 11.25
N ALA A 152 27.61 -38.28 12.16
CA ALA A 152 26.42 -37.44 12.24
C ALA A 152 26.54 -36.15 11.42
N PHE A 153 27.72 -35.79 10.91
CA PHE A 153 27.93 -34.52 10.21
C PHE A 153 27.09 -34.40 8.92
N VAL A 154 26.86 -35.53 8.24
CA VAL A 154 26.01 -35.60 7.04
C VAL A 154 24.55 -35.23 7.32
N LEU A 155 24.11 -35.30 8.57
CA LEU A 155 22.73 -35.01 8.96
C LEU A 155 22.35 -33.54 8.80
N ARG A 156 23.31 -32.62 8.72
CA ARG A 156 23.04 -31.19 8.42
C ARG A 156 22.31 -31.00 7.09
N LYS A 157 22.46 -31.93 6.15
CA LYS A 157 21.84 -31.87 4.82
C LYS A 157 20.47 -32.54 4.75
N VAL A 158 19.99 -33.13 5.84
CA VAL A 158 18.72 -33.89 5.87
C VAL A 158 17.52 -32.96 5.76
N PHE A 159 17.60 -31.80 6.41
CA PHE A 159 16.50 -30.85 6.46
C PHE A 159 16.70 -29.69 5.50
N THR A 160 15.58 -29.19 5.00
CA THR A 160 15.41 -28.05 4.11
C THR A 160 14.25 -27.20 4.64
N PRO A 161 14.07 -25.96 4.15
CA PRO A 161 12.90 -25.16 4.48
C PRO A 161 11.56 -25.81 4.13
N SER A 162 11.54 -26.83 3.26
CA SER A 162 10.31 -27.50 2.83
C SER A 162 9.96 -28.76 3.62
N ASN A 163 10.90 -29.38 4.35
CA ASN A 163 10.69 -30.70 4.97
C ASN A 163 10.91 -30.76 6.49
N TYR A 164 11.44 -29.70 7.12
CA TYR A 164 11.84 -29.72 8.55
C TYR A 164 10.70 -30.03 9.53
N LYS A 165 9.44 -29.88 9.11
CA LYS A 165 8.26 -30.25 9.93
C LYS A 165 7.83 -31.71 9.77
N CYS A 166 8.31 -32.39 8.73
CA CYS A 166 7.84 -33.71 8.35
C CYS A 166 8.86 -34.77 8.77
N GLY A 167 8.58 -35.44 9.89
CA GLY A 167 9.45 -36.49 10.42
C GLY A 167 9.75 -37.59 9.40
N ALA A 168 8.72 -38.04 8.66
CA ALA A 168 8.88 -39.05 7.62
C ALA A 168 9.81 -38.61 6.49
N ALA A 169 9.70 -37.36 6.02
CA ALA A 169 10.57 -36.82 4.98
C ALA A 169 12.01 -36.63 5.46
N LEU A 170 12.20 -36.24 6.72
CA LEU A 170 13.52 -36.18 7.34
C LEU A 170 14.14 -37.57 7.44
N LEU A 171 13.37 -38.58 7.88
CA LEU A 171 13.83 -39.96 7.98
C LEU A 171 14.22 -40.53 6.61
N GLU A 172 13.42 -40.27 5.58
CA GLU A 172 13.71 -40.68 4.20
C GLU A 172 15.01 -40.05 3.68
N ASN A 173 15.18 -38.74 3.88
CA ASN A 173 16.39 -38.04 3.46
C ASN A 173 17.63 -38.50 4.24
N ALA A 174 17.48 -38.76 5.54
CA ALA A 174 18.55 -39.32 6.35
C ALA A 174 18.93 -40.74 5.89
N GLY A 175 17.95 -41.58 5.58
CA GLY A 175 18.19 -42.91 5.02
C GLY A 175 18.95 -42.85 3.69
N LYS A 176 18.62 -41.91 2.81
CA LYS A 176 19.34 -41.68 1.54
C LYS A 176 20.78 -41.22 1.76
N LEU A 177 21.00 -40.29 2.70
CA LEU A 177 22.33 -39.73 2.97
C LEU A 177 23.25 -40.71 3.71
N LEU A 178 22.70 -41.48 4.64
CA LEU A 178 23.45 -42.48 5.41
C LEU A 178 23.65 -43.79 4.62
N GLY A 179 22.80 -44.05 3.63
CA GLY A 179 23.01 -45.08 2.61
C GLY A 179 23.23 -46.48 3.21
N GLU A 180 24.28 -47.16 2.78
CA GLU A 180 24.62 -48.52 3.25
C GLU A 180 25.06 -48.58 4.72
N THR A 181 25.54 -47.46 5.27
CA THR A 181 26.07 -47.36 6.63
C THR A 181 25.02 -47.73 7.69
N CYS A 182 23.75 -47.45 7.41
CA CYS A 182 22.63 -47.72 8.31
C CYS A 182 21.66 -48.79 7.83
N LYS A 183 22.01 -49.61 6.83
CA LYS A 183 21.17 -50.74 6.41
C LYS A 183 21.11 -51.80 7.52
N ILE A 184 19.89 -52.24 7.87
CA ILE A 184 19.70 -53.42 8.72
C ILE A 184 20.00 -54.65 7.88
N VAL A 185 21.13 -55.30 8.13
CA VAL A 185 21.53 -56.53 7.44
C VAL A 185 21.19 -57.72 8.35
N PRO A 186 20.51 -58.78 7.88
CA PRO A 186 20.03 -59.89 8.73
C PRO A 186 21.12 -60.69 9.48
N ARG A 187 22.40 -60.33 9.35
CA ARG A 187 23.55 -60.95 10.04
C ARG A 187 24.54 -59.96 10.69
N LYS A 188 24.31 -58.64 10.62
CA LYS A 188 25.17 -57.62 11.27
C LYS A 188 24.32 -56.70 12.13
N SER A 189 24.73 -56.52 13.39
CA SER A 189 24.20 -55.44 14.25
C SER A 189 24.37 -54.10 13.54
N SER A 190 23.29 -53.33 13.41
CA SER A 190 23.38 -51.94 12.99
C SER A 190 24.20 -51.15 14.03
N SER A 191 24.89 -50.10 13.60
CA SER A 191 25.70 -49.29 14.54
C SER A 191 24.80 -48.66 15.60
N ALA A 192 25.34 -48.39 16.79
CA ALA A 192 24.60 -47.72 17.85
C ALA A 192 24.06 -46.34 17.39
N PHE A 193 24.80 -45.68 16.49
CA PHE A 193 24.37 -44.49 15.78
C PHE A 193 23.11 -44.74 14.94
N CYS A 194 23.15 -45.68 14.00
CA CYS A 194 22.03 -45.97 13.11
C CYS A 194 20.79 -46.45 13.86
N ASN A 195 20.98 -47.21 14.93
CA ASN A 195 19.90 -47.60 15.84
C ASN A 195 19.22 -46.39 16.48
N THR A 196 20.01 -45.44 16.99
CA THR A 196 19.48 -44.25 17.67
C THR A 196 18.83 -43.25 16.71
N VAL A 197 19.41 -43.10 15.51
CA VAL A 197 19.07 -42.02 14.57
C VAL A 197 17.98 -42.43 13.59
N ILE A 198 17.97 -43.70 13.15
CA ILE A 198 17.06 -44.22 12.13
C ILE A 198 16.16 -45.34 12.67
N ASN A 199 16.73 -46.42 13.22
CA ASN A 199 15.98 -47.68 13.35
C ASN A 199 15.00 -47.72 14.52
N TYR A 200 15.28 -47.00 15.61
CA TYR A 200 14.38 -46.95 16.77
C TYR A 200 13.58 -45.64 16.78
N PRO A 201 12.25 -45.70 16.53
CA PRO A 201 11.40 -44.52 16.58
C PRO A 201 11.33 -43.95 18.01
N GLY A 202 11.46 -42.64 18.14
CA GLY A 202 11.41 -41.97 19.43
C GLY A 202 11.66 -40.46 19.35
N PRO A 203 11.49 -39.70 20.45
CA PRO A 203 11.69 -38.25 20.43
C PRO A 203 13.12 -37.81 20.09
N SER A 204 14.08 -38.72 20.20
CA SER A 204 15.51 -38.50 19.98
C SER A 204 16.00 -38.93 18.59
N ASN A 205 15.13 -39.49 17.74
CA ASN A 205 15.48 -39.88 16.38
C ASN A 205 15.12 -38.78 15.37
N ILE A 206 15.55 -38.94 14.11
CA ILE A 206 15.34 -37.93 13.07
C ILE A 206 13.86 -37.69 12.76
N GLU A 207 13.03 -38.73 12.83
CA GLU A 207 11.60 -38.61 12.64
C GLU A 207 10.96 -37.71 13.73
N GLY A 208 11.38 -37.89 14.98
CA GLY A 208 10.96 -37.08 16.12
C GLY A 208 11.34 -35.61 15.99
N PHE A 209 12.44 -35.30 15.30
CA PHE A 209 12.86 -33.91 15.06
C PHE A 209 11.84 -33.14 14.20
N GLY A 210 11.13 -33.82 13.30
CA GLY A 210 10.05 -33.19 12.54
C GLY A 210 8.95 -32.62 13.45
N LYS A 211 8.60 -33.35 14.51
CA LYS A 211 7.65 -32.87 15.53
C LYS A 211 8.19 -31.65 16.26
N ILE A 212 9.46 -31.64 16.62
CA ILE A 212 10.13 -30.50 17.28
C ILE A 212 10.07 -29.26 16.38
N GLY A 213 10.42 -29.41 15.11
CA GLY A 213 10.33 -28.33 14.12
C GLY A 213 8.91 -27.81 13.92
N SER A 214 7.92 -28.70 13.91
CA SER A 214 6.50 -28.33 13.82
C SER A 214 6.01 -27.57 15.06
N VAL A 215 6.38 -28.02 16.27
CA VAL A 215 5.99 -27.33 17.51
C VAL A 215 6.62 -25.93 17.57
N ALA A 216 7.91 -25.81 17.24
CA ALA A 216 8.60 -24.53 17.20
C ALA A 216 8.01 -23.57 16.15
N TYR A 217 7.63 -24.09 14.98
CA TYR A 217 6.92 -23.32 13.96
C TYR A 217 5.58 -22.79 14.49
N GLU A 218 4.73 -23.66 15.05
CA GLU A 218 3.39 -23.25 15.51
C GLU A 218 3.48 -22.23 16.65
N ALA A 219 4.42 -22.41 17.58
CA ALA A 219 4.66 -21.46 18.67
C ALA A 219 5.10 -20.08 18.14
N ALA A 220 6.03 -20.05 17.19
CA ALA A 220 6.50 -18.79 16.60
C ALA A 220 5.42 -18.14 15.71
N PHE A 221 4.69 -18.93 14.93
CA PHE A 221 3.64 -18.45 14.04
C PHE A 221 2.49 -17.81 14.83
N THR A 222 2.00 -18.50 15.87
CA THR A 222 0.92 -18.00 16.73
C THR A 222 1.34 -16.74 17.50
N SER A 223 2.58 -16.70 18.01
CA SER A 223 3.11 -15.52 18.72
C SER A 223 3.25 -14.30 17.81
N GLN A 224 3.66 -14.47 16.54
CA GLN A 224 3.94 -13.35 15.66
C GLN A 224 2.74 -12.89 14.82
N LYS A 225 1.86 -13.82 14.44
CA LYS A 225 0.73 -13.52 13.54
C LYS A 225 -0.13 -12.36 14.04
N GLY A 226 -0.61 -12.45 15.28
CA GLY A 226 -1.48 -11.41 15.85
C GLY A 226 -0.78 -10.05 15.95
N THR A 227 0.47 -10.05 16.40
CA THR A 227 1.28 -8.83 16.58
C THR A 227 1.56 -8.14 15.24
N LEU A 228 1.97 -8.91 14.21
CA LEU A 228 2.26 -8.38 12.88
C LEU A 228 0.98 -7.91 12.17
N GLU A 229 -0.12 -8.67 12.26
CA GLU A 229 -1.40 -8.25 11.71
C GLU A 229 -1.86 -6.94 12.33
N ALA A 230 -1.83 -6.82 13.67
CA ALA A 230 -2.21 -5.59 14.37
C ALA A 230 -1.31 -4.41 13.99
N THR A 231 0.01 -4.62 13.90
CA THR A 231 0.97 -3.56 13.56
C THR A 231 0.76 -3.05 12.13
N LYS A 232 0.62 -3.95 11.16
CA LYS A 232 0.47 -3.58 9.74
C LYS A 232 -0.90 -2.99 9.45
N VAL A 233 -1.97 -3.54 10.04
CA VAL A 233 -3.33 -2.97 9.91
C VAL A 233 -3.42 -1.63 10.61
N GLY A 234 -2.84 -1.50 11.82
CA GLY A 234 -2.80 -0.23 12.55
C GLY A 234 -2.09 0.88 11.78
N ALA A 235 -1.02 0.56 11.03
CA ALA A 235 -0.37 1.53 10.14
C ALA A 235 -1.31 2.03 9.01
N VAL A 236 -2.12 1.13 8.43
CA VAL A 236 -3.12 1.50 7.41
C VAL A 236 -4.21 2.38 8.03
N GLU A 237 -4.71 2.01 9.22
CA GLU A 237 -5.75 2.77 9.92
C GLU A 237 -5.28 4.16 10.36
N ALA A 238 -4.06 4.28 10.88
CA ALA A 238 -3.45 5.56 11.23
C ALA A 238 -3.32 6.48 10.01
N THR A 239 -2.88 5.92 8.87
CA THR A 239 -2.77 6.66 7.61
C THR A 239 -4.14 7.14 7.12
N TYR A 240 -5.15 6.26 7.15
CA TYR A 240 -6.52 6.60 6.78
C TYR A 240 -7.11 7.69 7.69
N GLY A 241 -6.87 7.59 9.00
CA GLY A 241 -7.28 8.61 9.97
C GLY A 241 -6.69 9.99 9.65
N GLY A 242 -5.41 10.05 9.26
CA GLY A 242 -4.77 11.29 8.81
C GLY A 242 -5.37 11.87 7.52
N CYS A 243 -5.72 11.03 6.55
CA CYS A 243 -6.41 11.51 5.34
C CYS A 243 -7.81 12.05 5.67
N GLN A 244 -8.55 11.38 6.55
CA GLN A 244 -9.90 11.80 6.94
C GLN A 244 -9.88 13.15 7.68
N THR A 245 -8.93 13.37 8.59
CA THR A 245 -8.80 14.67 9.29
C THR A 245 -8.46 15.80 8.32
N ALA A 246 -7.60 15.55 7.33
CA ALA A 246 -7.30 16.54 6.29
C ALA A 246 -8.52 16.90 5.43
N ILE A 247 -9.33 15.90 5.05
CA ILE A 247 -10.59 16.12 4.31
C ILE A 247 -11.56 16.96 5.14
N ILE A 248 -11.77 16.61 6.42
CA ILE A 248 -12.66 17.36 7.32
C ILE A 248 -12.19 18.81 7.48
N ALA A 249 -10.88 19.04 7.66
CA ALA A 249 -10.32 20.38 7.77
C ALA A 249 -10.57 21.22 6.50
N SER A 250 -10.44 20.62 5.32
CA SER A 250 -10.76 21.27 4.04
C SER A 250 -12.23 21.66 3.94
N ILE A 251 -13.15 20.77 4.31
CA ILE A 251 -14.60 21.05 4.31
C ILE A 251 -14.94 22.20 5.26
N VAL A 252 -14.38 22.19 6.48
CA VAL A 252 -14.59 23.27 7.45
C VAL A 252 -14.09 24.61 6.90
N ALA A 253 -12.92 24.63 6.25
CA ALA A 253 -12.39 25.84 5.63
C ALA A 253 -13.32 26.39 4.53
N ILE A 254 -13.86 25.53 3.66
CA ILE A 254 -14.81 25.93 2.61
C ILE A 254 -16.09 26.51 3.23
N VAL A 255 -16.65 25.88 4.26
CA VAL A 255 -17.87 26.37 4.94
C VAL A 255 -17.64 27.75 5.56
N VAL A 256 -16.50 28.00 6.19
CA VAL A 256 -16.15 29.31 6.76
C VAL A 256 -16.07 30.39 5.66
N ILE A 257 -15.44 30.09 4.51
CA ILE A 257 -15.37 31.02 3.38
C ILE A 257 -16.77 31.35 2.86
N VAL A 258 -17.63 30.34 2.69
CA VAL A 258 -19.03 30.53 2.24
C VAL A 258 -19.82 31.39 3.23
N LEU A 259 -19.68 31.17 4.53
CA LEU A 259 -20.34 31.98 5.56
C LEU A 259 -19.92 33.45 5.50
N ILE A 260 -18.62 33.73 5.33
CA ILE A 260 -18.11 35.10 5.17
C ILE A 260 -18.71 35.76 3.93
N MET A 261 -18.76 35.04 2.79
CA MET A 261 -19.37 35.54 1.55
C MET A 261 -20.85 35.86 1.73
N VAL A 262 -21.60 35.04 2.45
CA VAL A 262 -23.02 35.27 2.76
C VAL A 262 -23.20 36.51 3.66
N ILE A 263 -22.36 36.69 4.69
CA ILE A 263 -22.43 37.86 5.57
C ILE A 263 -22.14 39.14 4.78
N ILE A 264 -21.06 39.16 3.99
CA ILE A 264 -20.71 40.30 3.14
C ILE A 264 -21.84 40.59 2.14
N TYR A 265 -22.40 39.55 1.51
CA TYR A 265 -23.52 39.68 0.61
C TYR A 265 -24.76 40.30 1.28
N LEU A 266 -25.12 39.85 2.49
CA LEU A 266 -26.25 40.40 3.25
C LEU A 266 -26.02 41.87 3.61
N ILE A 267 -24.80 42.25 4.02
CA ILE A 267 -24.43 43.64 4.30
C ILE A 267 -24.57 44.50 3.03
N LEU A 268 -24.02 44.04 1.91
CA LEU A 268 -24.08 44.75 0.63
C LEU A 268 -25.53 44.88 0.13
N ARG A 269 -26.33 43.82 0.23
CA ARG A 269 -27.75 43.81 -0.14
C ARG A 269 -28.56 44.77 0.72
N TYR A 270 -28.31 44.77 2.03
CA TYR A 270 -28.95 45.69 2.96
C TYR A 270 -28.60 47.15 2.63
N ARG A 271 -27.32 47.45 2.36
CA ARG A 271 -26.87 48.79 1.93
C ARG A 271 -27.52 49.23 0.61
N ARG A 272 -27.61 48.35 -0.40
CA ARG A 272 -28.28 48.65 -1.67
C ARG A 272 -29.77 48.98 -1.47
N LYS A 273 -30.51 48.17 -0.70
CA LYS A 273 -31.93 48.44 -0.40
C LYS A 273 -32.11 49.78 0.32
N LYS A 274 -31.27 50.10 1.30
CA LYS A 274 -31.32 51.39 2.00
C LYS A 274 -31.06 52.57 1.06
N LYS A 275 -30.09 52.44 0.14
CA LYS A 275 -29.79 53.48 -0.87
C LYS A 275 -30.98 53.70 -1.82
N MET A 276 -31.66 52.65 -2.26
CA MET A 276 -32.84 52.77 -3.13
C MET A 276 -34.03 53.42 -2.43
N LYS A 277 -34.30 53.08 -1.16
CA LYS A 277 -35.35 53.73 -0.37
C LYS A 277 -35.11 55.24 -0.22
N LYS A 278 -33.86 55.64 0.06
CA LYS A 278 -33.49 57.07 0.12
C LYS A 278 -33.73 57.77 -1.22
N LYS A 279 -33.32 57.17 -2.35
CA LYS A 279 -33.55 57.76 -3.68
C LYS A 279 -35.03 58.00 -4.00
N LEU A 280 -35.91 57.07 -3.64
CA LEU A 280 -37.36 57.22 -3.83
C LEU A 280 -37.94 58.40 -3.03
N GLN A 281 -37.44 58.65 -1.82
CA GLN A 281 -37.86 59.81 -1.02
C GLN A 281 -37.42 61.14 -1.66
N TYR A 282 -36.20 61.21 -2.20
CA TYR A 282 -35.73 62.42 -2.89
C TYR A 282 -36.48 62.72 -4.18
N ILE A 283 -36.87 61.70 -4.96
CA ILE A 283 -37.66 61.89 -6.19
C ILE A 283 -39.03 62.50 -5.85
N LYS A 284 -39.71 61.97 -4.82
CA LYS A 284 -41.02 62.49 -4.41
C LYS A 284 -40.99 63.96 -3.97
N LEU A 285 -39.92 64.40 -3.31
CA LEU A 285 -39.76 65.80 -2.89
C LEU A 285 -39.48 66.79 -4.03
N LEU A 286 -39.14 66.29 -5.23
CA LEU A 286 -38.86 67.13 -6.40
C LEU A 286 -40.07 67.26 -7.36
N GLU A 287 -41.11 66.45 -7.16
CA GLU A 287 -42.35 66.48 -7.93
C GLU A 287 -43.45 67.36 -7.30
N GLU A 288 -43.27 67.78 -6.04
CA GLU A 288 -44.05 68.85 -5.38
C GLU A 288 -43.39 70.22 -5.61
#